data_AF-A0A952JUY9-F1
#
_entry.id   AF-A0A952JUY9-F1
#
_cell.length_a   1.000
_cell.length_b   1.000
_cell.length_c   1.000
_cell.angle_alpha   90.00
_cell.angle_beta   90.00
_cell.angle_gamma   90.00
#
_symmetry.space_group_name_H-M   'P 1'
#
loop_
_entity.id
_entity.type
_entity.pdbx_description
1 polymer ?
#
loop_
_entity_poly.entity_id
_entity_poly.type
_entity_poly.pdbx_seq_one_letter_code
_entity_poly.pdbx_strand_id
1 'polypeptide(L)'
;MKDLLLLTILSLTISTSAVSAQTSETTPCPNPKKLRGLCMFVSSKEEDPFPQGRFVWKYQRKLLEAACINVKIDSEEEIGKKIAKVWAENESTLICNNTKFDVANGSIIKFAVNLKFDEFLIDVTKWKVNLNKVDETDAKTVLDYVHSQIEANKGLATEPVLKRYYQMLKDAGAKHKSEL
;
A
#
# COMPACT_ATOMS: atom_id res chain seq x y z
N MET A 1 -11.62 33.28 82.26
CA MET A 1 -12.50 32.20 81.78
C MET A 1 -13.31 32.70 80.60
N LYS A 2 -12.89 32.37 79.38
CA LYS A 2 -13.70 32.42 78.16
C LYS A 2 -12.91 31.65 77.10
N ASP A 3 -13.12 30.34 77.12
CA ASP A 3 -12.63 29.40 76.11
C ASP A 3 -13.43 29.61 74.81
N LEU A 4 -12.70 29.80 73.71
CA LEU A 4 -13.26 29.88 72.37
C LEU A 4 -12.70 28.69 71.57
N LEU A 5 -13.46 27.60 71.53
CA LEU A 5 -13.16 26.43 70.69
C LEU A 5 -13.55 26.74 69.24
N LEU A 6 -12.56 26.79 68.34
CA LEU A 6 -12.77 26.70 66.90
C LEU A 6 -12.85 25.22 66.50
N LEU A 7 -14.03 24.77 66.04
CA LEU A 7 -14.19 23.47 65.40
C LEU A 7 -14.03 23.66 63.87
N THR A 8 -12.93 23.18 63.30
CA THR A 8 -12.72 23.15 61.84
C THR A 8 -13.09 21.76 61.33
N ILE A 9 -14.20 21.65 60.60
CA ILE A 9 -14.65 20.40 59.98
C ILE A 9 -13.92 20.25 58.65
N LEU A 10 -13.02 19.28 58.57
CA LEU A 10 -12.28 18.91 57.37
C LEU A 10 -13.13 17.96 56.52
N SER A 11 -13.77 18.48 55.47
CA SER A 11 -14.54 17.65 54.53
C SER A 11 -13.61 16.96 53.54
N LEU A 12 -13.43 15.64 53.71
CA LEU A 12 -12.64 14.79 52.83
C LEU A 12 -13.47 14.41 51.59
N THR A 13 -13.20 15.02 50.44
CA THR A 13 -13.83 14.65 49.16
C THR A 13 -13.06 13.50 48.50
N ILE A 14 -13.67 12.32 48.47
CA ILE A 14 -13.16 11.16 47.73
C ILE A 14 -13.59 11.35 46.26
N SER A 15 -12.65 11.77 45.41
CA SER A 15 -12.86 11.77 43.96
C SER A 15 -12.76 10.34 43.43
N THR A 16 -13.90 9.73 43.13
CA THR A 16 -13.97 8.47 42.38
C THR A 16 -13.66 8.74 40.91
N SER A 17 -12.44 8.46 40.49
CA SER A 17 -12.07 8.44 39.07
C SER A 17 -12.77 7.25 38.40
N ALA A 18 -13.83 7.51 37.65
CA ALA A 18 -14.41 6.52 36.75
C ALA A 18 -13.38 6.19 35.66
N VAL A 19 -12.82 4.99 35.71
CA VAL A 19 -12.01 4.43 34.62
C VAL A 19 -12.96 4.18 33.45
N SER A 20 -12.96 5.09 32.48
CA SER A 20 -13.61 4.86 31.19
C SER A 20 -12.78 3.82 30.44
N ALA A 21 -13.31 2.60 30.34
CA ALA A 21 -12.79 1.60 29.43
C ALA A 21 -12.95 2.14 28.01
N GLN A 22 -11.86 2.64 27.42
CA GLN A 22 -11.79 2.94 26.00
C GLN A 22 -12.02 1.63 25.25
N THR A 23 -13.24 1.40 24.80
CA THR A 23 -13.56 0.40 23.80
C THR A 23 -12.78 0.78 22.55
N SER A 24 -11.65 0.10 22.31
CA SER A 24 -10.94 0.21 21.04
C SER A 24 -11.91 -0.26 19.96
N GLU A 25 -12.50 0.68 19.22
CA GLU A 25 -13.28 0.35 18.05
C GLU A 25 -12.37 -0.42 17.08
N THR A 26 -12.53 -1.73 17.05
CA THR A 26 -11.85 -2.59 16.08
C THR A 26 -12.31 -2.13 14.72
N THR A 27 -11.42 -1.46 13.99
CA THR A 27 -11.73 -0.99 12.64
C THR A 27 -12.07 -2.22 11.79
N PRO A 28 -13.17 -2.19 11.00
CA PRO A 28 -13.54 -3.33 10.16
C PRO A 28 -12.39 -3.76 9.25
N CYS A 29 -12.22 -5.06 9.11
CA CYS A 29 -11.22 -5.70 8.25
C CYS A 29 -11.91 -6.38 7.06
N PRO A 30 -11.44 -6.15 5.81
CA PRO A 30 -10.36 -5.26 5.39
C PRO A 30 -10.67 -3.76 5.55
N ASN A 31 -9.62 -2.93 5.64
CA ASN A 31 -9.71 -1.48 5.80
C ASN A 31 -9.11 -0.71 4.61
N PRO A 32 -9.86 -0.55 3.50
CA PRO A 32 -9.34 0.09 2.29
C PRO A 32 -8.95 1.56 2.48
N LYS A 33 -9.41 2.25 3.53
CA LYS A 33 -8.99 3.62 3.85
C LYS A 33 -7.48 3.72 4.07
N LYS A 34 -6.82 2.62 4.45
CA LYS A 34 -5.36 2.55 4.62
C LYS A 34 -4.60 2.64 3.30
N LEU A 35 -5.24 2.37 2.16
CA LEU A 35 -4.67 2.55 0.82
C LEU A 35 -4.59 4.01 0.38
N ARG A 36 -5.23 4.94 1.12
CA ARG A 36 -5.17 6.36 0.78
C ARG A 36 -3.71 6.83 0.74
N GLY A 37 -3.34 7.43 -0.39
CA GLY A 37 -1.99 7.91 -0.62
C GLY A 37 -0.98 6.82 -0.98
N LEU A 38 -1.39 5.59 -1.29
CA LEU A 38 -0.48 4.52 -1.71
C LEU A 38 0.44 4.97 -2.85
N CYS A 39 -0.09 5.70 -3.83
CA CYS A 39 0.69 6.29 -4.92
C CYS A 39 1.86 7.16 -4.41
N MET A 40 1.66 7.97 -3.37
CA MET A 40 2.73 8.79 -2.79
C MET A 40 3.82 7.93 -2.14
N PHE A 41 3.45 6.85 -1.44
CA PHE A 41 4.44 5.95 -0.82
C PHE A 41 5.22 5.13 -1.85
N VAL A 42 4.60 4.79 -2.98
CA VAL A 42 5.30 4.20 -4.12
C VAL A 42 6.22 5.23 -4.78
N SER A 43 5.78 6.48 -4.90
CA SER A 43 6.58 7.57 -5.45
C SER A 43 7.80 7.91 -4.60
N SER A 44 7.67 7.90 -3.28
CA SER A 44 8.74 8.33 -2.38
C SER A 44 9.82 7.27 -2.20
N LYS A 45 9.50 5.99 -2.47
CA LYS A 45 10.40 4.85 -2.19
C LYS A 45 10.99 4.94 -0.79
N GLU A 46 10.16 5.30 0.18
CA GLU A 46 10.61 5.46 1.56
C GLU A 46 10.52 4.13 2.32
N GLU A 47 11.61 3.81 3.02
CA GLU A 47 11.63 2.73 4.00
C GLU A 47 10.68 3.03 5.17
N ASP A 48 10.10 1.98 5.73
CA ASP A 48 9.29 2.05 6.93
C ASP A 48 10.20 2.15 8.16
N PRO A 49 10.08 3.20 9.00
CA PRO A 49 10.82 3.26 10.27
C PRO A 49 10.45 2.13 11.25
N PHE A 50 9.33 1.45 11.02
CA PHE A 50 8.84 0.33 11.84
C PHE A 50 8.54 -0.88 10.95
N PRO A 51 9.57 -1.51 10.36
CA PRO A 51 9.37 -2.61 9.43
C PRO A 51 8.76 -3.81 10.13
N GLN A 52 7.96 -4.59 9.39
CA GLN A 52 7.30 -5.78 9.89
C GLN A 52 7.90 -7.01 9.22
N GLY A 53 8.85 -7.69 9.87
CA GLY A 53 9.54 -8.82 9.28
C GLY A 53 10.31 -8.41 8.02
N ARG A 54 10.01 -9.03 6.87
CA ARG A 54 10.63 -8.73 5.57
C ARG A 54 10.06 -7.50 4.86
N PHE A 55 9.03 -6.87 5.41
CA PHE A 55 8.37 -5.72 4.80
C PHE A 55 9.00 -4.42 5.30
N VAL A 56 9.93 -3.89 4.52
CA VAL A 56 10.79 -2.73 4.83
C VAL A 56 10.33 -1.41 4.20
N TRP A 57 9.32 -1.39 3.33
CA TRP A 57 8.86 -0.20 2.63
C TRP A 57 7.53 0.32 3.17
N LYS A 58 7.32 1.64 3.19
CA LYS A 58 6.07 2.25 3.67
C LYS A 58 4.83 1.80 2.89
N TYR A 59 4.95 1.57 1.57
CA TYR A 59 3.82 1.08 0.77
C TYR A 59 3.40 -0.32 1.22
N GLN A 60 4.34 -1.17 1.64
CA GLN A 60 4.04 -2.52 2.12
C GLN A 60 3.20 -2.43 3.39
N ARG A 61 3.58 -1.61 4.39
CA ARG A 61 2.76 -1.40 5.58
C ARG A 61 1.34 -0.95 5.25
N LYS A 62 1.15 -0.05 4.26
CA LYS A 62 -0.21 0.35 3.84
C LYS A 62 -1.04 -0.81 3.34
N LEU A 63 -0.45 -1.70 2.53
CA LEU A 63 -1.12 -2.90 2.03
C LEU A 63 -1.37 -3.92 3.14
N LEU A 64 -0.40 -4.15 4.03
CA LEU A 64 -0.54 -5.04 5.19
C LEU A 64 -1.67 -4.58 6.12
N GLU A 65 -1.70 -3.27 6.46
CA GLU A 65 -2.75 -2.67 7.29
C GLU A 65 -4.12 -2.72 6.61
N ALA A 66 -4.19 -2.45 5.30
CA ALA A 66 -5.43 -2.50 4.56
C ALA A 66 -6.02 -3.92 4.50
N ALA A 67 -5.15 -4.92 4.35
CA ALA A 67 -5.51 -6.34 4.27
C ALA A 67 -5.60 -7.04 5.63
N CYS A 68 -5.39 -6.31 6.74
CA CYS A 68 -5.37 -6.84 8.10
C CYS A 68 -4.47 -8.08 8.26
N ILE A 69 -3.27 -7.98 7.70
CA ILE A 69 -2.28 -9.05 7.74
C ILE A 69 -1.60 -9.10 9.11
N ASN A 70 -1.42 -10.32 9.61
CA ASN A 70 -0.55 -10.59 10.74
C ASN A 70 0.69 -11.34 10.25
N VAL A 71 1.80 -10.63 10.07
CA VAL A 71 3.06 -11.18 9.53
C VAL A 71 3.69 -12.29 10.38
N LYS A 72 3.23 -12.48 11.63
CA LYS A 72 3.70 -13.55 12.52
C LYS A 72 2.91 -14.85 12.36
N ILE A 73 1.71 -14.77 11.78
CA ILE A 73 0.75 -15.88 11.69
C ILE A 73 0.48 -16.25 10.23
N ASP A 74 0.26 -15.26 9.38
CA ASP A 74 -0.07 -15.47 7.98
C ASP A 74 1.15 -15.98 7.21
N SER A 75 0.95 -17.05 6.45
CA SER A 75 1.97 -17.53 5.51
C SER A 75 2.12 -16.57 4.34
N GLU A 76 3.22 -16.69 3.58
CA GLU A 76 3.45 -15.88 2.39
C GLU A 76 2.32 -15.99 1.35
N GLU A 77 1.77 -17.20 1.19
CA GLU A 77 0.63 -17.43 0.31
C GLU A 77 -0.63 -16.71 0.81
N GLU A 78 -0.89 -16.76 2.11
CA GLU A 78 -2.06 -16.11 2.72
C GLU A 78 -1.94 -14.58 2.66
N ILE A 79 -0.74 -14.05 2.91
CA ILE A 79 -0.41 -12.63 2.71
C ILE A 79 -0.74 -12.20 1.28
N GLY A 80 -0.26 -12.95 0.28
CA GLY A 80 -0.52 -12.66 -1.13
C GLY A 80 -2.02 -12.67 -1.44
N LYS A 81 -2.76 -13.70 -1.01
CA LYS A 81 -4.20 -13.80 -1.21
C LYS A 81 -4.96 -12.61 -0.61
N LYS A 82 -4.66 -12.23 0.63
CA LYS A 82 -5.31 -11.11 1.30
C LYS A 82 -5.02 -9.77 0.60
N ILE A 83 -3.77 -9.53 0.19
CA ILE A 83 -3.40 -8.32 -0.56
C ILE A 83 -4.09 -8.29 -1.92
N ALA A 84 -4.05 -9.39 -2.68
CA ALA A 84 -4.70 -9.46 -4.00
C ALA A 84 -6.20 -9.20 -3.92
N LYS A 85 -6.87 -9.73 -2.88
CA LYS A 85 -8.30 -9.48 -2.65
C LYS A 85 -8.58 -7.99 -2.42
N VAL A 86 -7.88 -7.37 -1.45
CA VAL A 86 -8.05 -5.94 -1.17
C VAL A 86 -7.69 -5.08 -2.38
N TRP A 87 -6.67 -5.48 -3.13
CA TRP A 87 -6.27 -4.81 -4.36
C TRP A 87 -7.39 -4.83 -5.40
N ALA A 88 -7.94 -6.01 -5.71
CA ALA A 88 -9.00 -6.18 -6.69
C ALA A 88 -10.26 -5.37 -6.34
N GLU A 89 -10.66 -5.37 -5.06
CA GLU A 89 -11.80 -4.60 -4.56
C GLU A 89 -11.61 -3.08 -4.67
N ASN A 90 -10.37 -2.60 -4.81
CA ASN A 90 -10.03 -1.17 -4.81
C ASN A 90 -9.30 -0.72 -6.09
N GLU A 91 -9.17 -1.58 -7.09
CA GLU A 91 -8.27 -1.41 -8.25
C GLU A 91 -8.56 -0.14 -9.06
N SER A 92 -9.81 0.32 -9.11
CA SER A 92 -10.22 1.56 -9.76
C SER A 92 -9.65 2.81 -9.08
N THR A 93 -9.36 2.74 -7.78
CA THR A 93 -8.83 3.86 -6.98
C THR A 93 -7.30 3.82 -6.85
N LEU A 94 -6.66 2.71 -7.21
CA LEU A 94 -5.21 2.52 -7.19
C LEU A 94 -4.53 3.12 -8.42
N ILE A 95 -4.81 4.41 -8.63
CA ILE A 95 -4.31 5.22 -9.74
C ILE A 95 -3.29 6.24 -9.24
N CYS A 96 -2.42 6.65 -10.15
CA CYS A 96 -1.38 7.63 -9.92
C CYS A 96 -1.52 8.78 -10.91
N ASN A 97 -1.52 10.01 -10.38
CA ASN A 97 -1.45 11.23 -11.18
C ASN A 97 -0.25 12.04 -10.71
N ASN A 98 0.84 11.99 -11.48
CA ASN A 98 2.12 12.59 -11.12
C ASN A 98 2.72 13.26 -12.37
N THR A 99 3.30 14.46 -12.21
CA THR A 99 3.88 15.21 -13.34
C THR A 99 5.08 14.54 -13.99
N LYS A 100 5.71 13.57 -13.32
CA LYS A 100 6.81 12.75 -13.84
C LYS A 100 6.33 11.44 -14.47
N PHE A 101 5.02 11.26 -14.62
CA PHE A 101 4.40 10.07 -15.20
C PHE A 101 3.65 10.47 -16.48
N ASP A 102 3.93 9.75 -17.55
CA ASP A 102 3.38 10.01 -18.90
C ASP A 102 1.93 9.53 -19.07
N VAL A 103 1.38 8.81 -18.10
CA VAL A 103 -0.02 8.35 -18.12
C VAL A 103 -0.81 9.04 -17.00
N ALA A 104 -1.63 10.02 -17.37
CA ALA A 104 -2.54 10.67 -16.41
C ALA A 104 -3.50 9.63 -15.80
N ASN A 105 -3.66 9.64 -14.48
CA ASN A 105 -4.48 8.66 -13.75
C ASN A 105 -4.14 7.19 -14.09
N GLY A 106 -2.91 6.90 -14.51
CA GLY A 106 -2.50 5.55 -14.85
C GLY A 106 -2.43 4.64 -13.62
N SER A 107 -2.48 3.33 -13.83
CA SER A 107 -2.31 2.35 -12.76
C SER A 107 -1.00 2.54 -12.00
N ILE A 108 -1.05 2.30 -10.68
CA ILE A 108 0.13 2.38 -9.82
C ILE A 108 1.26 1.42 -10.25
N ILE A 109 0.93 0.32 -10.93
CA ILE A 109 1.92 -0.63 -11.46
C ILE A 109 2.69 -0.02 -12.63
N LYS A 110 2.02 0.61 -13.60
CA LYS A 110 2.72 1.36 -14.67
C LYS A 110 3.55 2.50 -14.11
N PHE A 111 3.04 3.18 -13.08
CA PHE A 111 3.82 4.22 -12.40
C PHE A 111 5.08 3.65 -11.76
N ALA A 112 5.03 2.48 -11.13
CA ALA A 112 6.21 1.81 -10.58
C ALA A 112 7.23 1.39 -11.66
N VAL A 113 6.78 0.99 -12.85
CA VAL A 113 7.64 0.78 -14.02
C VAL A 113 8.38 2.07 -14.40
N ASN A 114 7.65 3.19 -14.53
CA ASN A 114 8.23 4.50 -14.85
C ASN A 114 9.31 4.91 -13.84
N LEU A 115 9.05 4.69 -12.56
CA LEU A 115 9.99 4.97 -11.47
C LEU A 115 11.18 4.01 -11.40
N LYS A 116 11.17 2.89 -12.13
CA LYS A 116 12.08 1.75 -11.93
C LYS A 116 12.12 1.31 -10.47
N PHE A 117 10.97 0.95 -9.91
CA PHE A 117 10.88 0.48 -8.52
C PHE A 117 10.79 -1.05 -8.46
N ASP A 118 11.96 -1.71 -8.51
CA ASP A 118 12.09 -3.17 -8.56
C ASP A 118 11.31 -3.87 -7.44
N GLU A 119 11.46 -3.41 -6.20
CA GLU A 119 10.87 -4.06 -5.01
C GLU A 119 9.34 -4.05 -5.07
N PHE A 120 8.75 -2.94 -5.52
CA PHE A 120 7.30 -2.86 -5.71
C PHE A 120 6.83 -3.84 -6.79
N LEU A 121 7.54 -3.91 -7.92
CA LEU A 121 7.18 -4.80 -9.03
C LEU A 121 7.35 -6.28 -8.65
N ILE A 122 8.37 -6.63 -7.85
CA ILE A 122 8.56 -7.96 -7.30
C ILE A 122 7.42 -8.32 -6.33
N ASP A 123 7.00 -7.38 -5.49
CA ASP A 123 5.93 -7.65 -4.53
C ASP A 123 4.58 -7.86 -5.20
N VAL A 124 4.19 -7.01 -6.16
CA VAL A 124 2.90 -7.16 -6.86
C VAL A 124 2.80 -8.47 -7.64
N THR A 125 3.91 -8.98 -8.18
CA THR A 125 3.97 -10.29 -8.83
C THR A 125 3.87 -11.43 -7.81
N LYS A 126 4.59 -11.36 -6.68
CA LYS A 126 4.51 -12.35 -5.59
C LYS A 126 3.12 -12.43 -4.97
N TRP A 127 2.46 -11.28 -4.79
CA TRP A 127 1.10 -11.21 -4.26
C TRP A 127 0.04 -11.60 -5.29
N LYS A 128 0.40 -11.83 -6.55
CA LYS A 128 -0.51 -12.22 -7.64
C LYS A 128 -1.67 -11.23 -7.81
N VAL A 129 -1.39 -9.92 -7.70
CA VAL A 129 -2.40 -8.90 -8.02
C VAL A 129 -2.73 -8.97 -9.52
N ASN A 130 -3.89 -8.46 -9.92
CA ASN A 130 -4.27 -8.42 -11.33
C ASN A 130 -3.31 -7.53 -12.13
N LEU A 131 -2.53 -8.13 -13.04
CA LEU A 131 -1.61 -7.42 -13.93
C LEU A 131 -2.25 -7.04 -15.28
N ASN A 132 -3.49 -7.49 -15.52
CA ASN A 132 -4.17 -7.41 -16.81
C ASN A 132 -5.21 -6.28 -16.87
N LYS A 133 -5.16 -5.34 -15.92
CA LYS A 133 -5.95 -4.11 -15.98
C LYS A 133 -5.56 -3.30 -17.21
N VAL A 134 -6.55 -2.92 -18.01
CA VAL A 134 -6.40 -1.93 -19.08
C VAL A 134 -6.72 -0.56 -18.51
N ASP A 135 -5.75 0.36 -18.51
CA ASP A 135 -6.04 1.73 -18.09
C ASP A 135 -6.85 2.45 -19.17
N GLU A 136 -7.90 3.17 -18.75
CA GLU A 136 -8.81 3.86 -19.67
C GLU A 136 -8.11 4.99 -20.45
N THR A 137 -7.11 5.63 -19.83
CA THR A 137 -6.47 6.84 -20.38
C THR A 137 -5.58 6.56 -21.58
N ASP A 138 -4.83 5.45 -21.58
CA ASP A 138 -3.92 5.08 -22.68
C ASP A 138 -4.33 3.80 -23.40
N ALA A 139 -5.42 3.15 -22.95
CA ALA A 139 -5.92 1.89 -23.47
C ALA A 139 -4.90 0.73 -23.46
N LYS A 140 -3.94 0.76 -22.51
CA LYS A 140 -2.85 -0.23 -22.40
C LYS A 140 -2.92 -1.03 -21.10
N THR A 141 -2.47 -2.27 -21.14
CA THR A 141 -2.07 -3.03 -19.94
C THR A 141 -0.71 -2.57 -19.42
N VAL A 142 -0.27 -3.09 -18.26
CA VAL A 142 1.11 -2.87 -17.82
C VAL A 142 2.13 -3.43 -18.82
N LEU A 143 1.84 -4.58 -19.46
CA LEU A 143 2.78 -5.20 -20.39
C LEU A 143 2.91 -4.39 -21.69
N ASP A 144 1.79 -3.85 -22.20
CA ASP A 144 1.79 -2.90 -23.32
C ASP A 144 2.59 -1.62 -23.01
N TYR A 145 2.45 -1.12 -21.78
CA TYR A 145 3.18 0.05 -21.32
C TYR A 145 4.69 -0.21 -21.25
N VAL A 146 5.14 -1.29 -20.59
CA VAL A 146 6.57 -1.64 -20.53
C VAL A 146 7.14 -1.82 -21.94
N HIS A 147 6.42 -2.51 -22.83
CA HIS A 147 6.84 -2.66 -24.22
C HIS A 147 7.03 -1.31 -24.93
N SER A 148 6.09 -0.38 -24.75
CA SER A 148 6.22 0.98 -25.29
C SER A 148 7.45 1.71 -24.73
N GLN A 149 7.74 1.53 -23.44
CA GLN A 149 8.92 2.12 -22.80
C GLN A 149 10.22 1.51 -23.31
N ILE A 150 10.26 0.20 -23.61
CA ILE A 150 11.42 -0.46 -24.22
C ILE A 150 11.74 0.19 -25.58
N GLU A 151 10.74 0.33 -26.44
CA GLU A 151 10.94 0.92 -27.77
C GLU A 151 11.39 2.39 -27.68
N ALA A 152 10.81 3.17 -26.75
CA ALA A 152 11.20 4.55 -26.53
C ALA A 152 12.62 4.72 -25.94
N ASN A 153 13.17 3.67 -25.32
CA ASN A 153 14.48 3.70 -24.65
C ASN A 153 15.54 2.83 -25.34
N LYS A 154 15.32 2.43 -26.59
CA LYS A 154 16.20 1.53 -27.33
C LYS A 154 17.63 2.08 -27.42
N GLY A 155 18.61 1.25 -27.08
CA GLY A 155 20.03 1.61 -27.05
C GLY A 155 20.46 2.41 -25.81
N LEU A 156 19.53 2.79 -24.93
CA LEU A 156 19.86 3.50 -23.69
C LEU A 156 20.11 2.52 -22.54
N ALA A 157 20.83 2.98 -21.51
CA ALA A 157 21.14 2.19 -20.30
C ALA A 157 19.89 1.67 -19.56
N THR A 158 18.72 2.23 -19.84
CA THR A 158 17.44 1.88 -19.25
C THR A 158 16.77 0.67 -19.92
N GLU A 159 17.12 0.35 -21.17
CA GLU A 159 16.51 -0.75 -21.94
C GLU A 159 16.65 -2.11 -21.24
N PRO A 160 17.83 -2.53 -20.72
CA PRO A 160 17.96 -3.85 -20.09
C PRO A 160 17.07 -4.00 -18.84
N VAL A 161 16.87 -2.91 -18.09
CA VAL A 161 15.98 -2.90 -16.91
C VAL A 161 14.52 -3.10 -17.33
N LEU A 162 14.08 -2.39 -18.38
CA LEU A 162 12.72 -2.51 -18.88
C LEU A 162 12.45 -3.91 -19.49
N LYS A 163 13.42 -4.49 -20.20
CA LYS A 163 13.35 -5.88 -20.69
C LYS A 163 13.22 -6.88 -19.53
N ARG A 164 13.96 -6.69 -18.44
CA ARG A 164 13.81 -7.52 -17.23
C ARG A 164 12.40 -7.41 -16.64
N TYR A 165 11.87 -6.19 -16.51
CA TYR A 165 10.50 -6.00 -16.01
C TYR A 165 9.45 -6.63 -16.93
N TYR A 166 9.61 -6.49 -18.25
CA TYR A 166 8.72 -7.11 -19.22
C TYR A 166 8.66 -8.63 -19.00
N GLN A 167 9.82 -9.29 -18.92
CA GLN A 167 9.88 -10.73 -18.70
C GLN A 167 9.29 -11.13 -17.35
N MET A 168 9.66 -10.45 -16.27
CA MET A 168 9.14 -10.72 -14.92
C MET A 168 7.61 -10.58 -14.84
N LEU A 169 7.04 -9.53 -15.44
CA LEU A 169 5.59 -9.33 -15.45
C LEU A 169 4.90 -10.39 -16.32
N LYS A 170 5.47 -10.72 -17.48
CA LYS A 170 4.95 -11.76 -18.37
C LYS A 170 4.94 -13.13 -17.71
N ASP A 171 6.02 -13.50 -17.02
CA ASP A 171 6.14 -14.76 -16.26
C ASP A 171 5.13 -14.82 -15.10
N ALA A 172 4.77 -13.66 -14.54
CA ALA A 172 3.73 -13.53 -13.53
C ALA A 172 2.29 -13.52 -14.11
N GLY A 173 2.13 -13.72 -15.42
CA GLY A 173 0.82 -13.81 -16.09
C GLY A 173 0.25 -12.49 -16.60
N ALA A 174 1.07 -11.42 -16.65
CA ALA A 174 0.70 -10.22 -17.39
C ALA A 174 0.61 -10.52 -18.89
N LYS A 175 -0.35 -9.90 -19.55
CA LYS A 175 -0.66 -10.07 -20.96
C LYS A 175 -0.78 -8.72 -21.63
N HIS A 176 -0.51 -8.66 -22.92
CA HIS A 176 -0.89 -7.54 -23.76
C HIS A 176 -2.40 -7.46 -23.85
N LYS A 177 -2.96 -6.26 -24.09
CA LYS A 177 -4.40 -6.08 -24.29
C LYS A 177 -4.98 -6.98 -25.39
N SER A 178 -4.20 -7.27 -26.42
CA SER A 178 -4.60 -8.16 -27.53
C SER A 178 -4.70 -9.64 -27.15
N GLU A 179 -4.24 -10.03 -25.97
CA GLU A 179 -4.23 -11.41 -25.47
C GLU A 179 -5.26 -11.65 -24.33
N LEU A 180 -6.06 -10.62 -24.01
CA LEU A 180 -7.09 -10.64 -22.97
C LEU A 180 -8.42 -11.23 -23.47
#